data_AF-A0A914UGP3-F1
#
_entry.id   AF-A0A914UGP3-F1
#
_cell.length_a   1.000
_cell.length_b   1.000
_cell.length_c   1.000
_cell.angle_alpha   90.00
_cell.angle_beta   90.00
_cell.angle_gamma   90.00
#
_symmetry.space_group_name_H-M   'P 1'
#
loop_
_entity.id
_entity.type
_entity.pdbx_description
1 polymer ?
#
loop_
_entity_poly.entity_id
_entity_poly.type
_entity_poly.pdbx_seq_one_letter_code
_entity_poly.pdbx_strand_id
1 'polypeptide(L)'
;MTINGADYRRDYGLSQRDCATVCKSDSCCMAFEYVDGQCTLKSRSLNGTIVPKTDAFLGLCLDFDSDERDRFWDHELGGTIASEKPNMERDSCSEYCSTIENAVIFSWRTSNEMDMDAVKGHCKCISVLHNIKLSFGSFSGFLL
;
A
#
# COMPACT_ATOMS: atom_id res chain seq x y z
N MET A 1 7.51 -7.98 -10.83
CA MET A 1 7.72 -6.72 -10.05
C MET A 1 8.05 -7.08 -8.61
N THR A 2 8.71 -6.20 -7.86
CA THR A 2 8.94 -6.33 -6.42
C THR A 2 9.10 -4.97 -5.75
N ILE A 3 9.18 -4.94 -4.42
CA ILE A 3 9.58 -3.77 -3.63
C ILE A 3 10.89 -4.12 -2.94
N ASN A 4 11.93 -3.30 -3.13
CA ASN A 4 13.22 -3.56 -2.49
C ASN A 4 13.14 -3.34 -0.97
N GLY A 5 13.68 -4.29 -0.20
CA GLY A 5 13.73 -4.21 1.26
C GLY A 5 12.48 -4.73 1.97
N ALA A 6 12.48 -4.56 3.29
CA ALA A 6 11.46 -5.04 4.23
C ALA A 6 11.19 -6.56 4.23
N ASP A 7 11.99 -7.36 3.51
CA ASP A 7 11.99 -8.82 3.60
C ASP A 7 12.28 -9.24 5.05
N TYR A 8 11.38 -10.00 5.66
CA TYR A 8 11.60 -10.51 7.02
C TYR A 8 11.39 -12.03 7.14
N ARG A 9 10.78 -12.65 6.12
CA ARG A 9 10.53 -14.08 6.09
C ARG A 9 10.58 -14.62 4.68
N ARG A 10 11.11 -15.85 4.53
CA ARG A 10 11.14 -16.62 3.29
C ARG A 10 10.66 -18.04 3.54
N ASP A 11 9.67 -18.47 2.79
CA ASP A 11 9.16 -19.85 2.77
C ASP A 11 9.33 -20.43 1.36
N TYR A 12 9.49 -21.75 1.26
CA TYR A 12 9.75 -22.45 -0.01
C TYR A 12 8.72 -23.55 -0.26
N GLY A 13 8.56 -23.91 -1.54
CA GLY A 13 7.63 -24.97 -1.96
C GLY A 13 6.15 -24.58 -1.90
N LEU A 14 5.87 -23.27 -1.82
CA LEU A 14 4.50 -22.76 -1.78
C LEU A 14 3.99 -22.45 -3.18
N SER A 15 2.68 -22.54 -3.40
CA SER A 15 2.07 -21.89 -4.56
C SER A 15 1.98 -20.38 -4.34
N GLN A 16 1.81 -19.62 -5.42
CA GLN A 16 1.55 -18.18 -5.34
C GLN A 16 0.33 -17.87 -4.44
N ARG A 17 -0.72 -18.69 -4.53
CA ARG A 17 -1.93 -18.53 -3.71
C ARG A 17 -1.65 -18.79 -2.23
N ASP A 18 -0.89 -19.83 -1.93
CA ASP A 18 -0.53 -20.14 -0.55
C ASP A 18 0.34 -19.04 0.05
N CYS A 19 1.24 -18.45 -0.74
CA CYS A 19 2.04 -17.29 -0.34
C CYS A 19 1.14 -16.10 0.07
N ALA A 20 0.08 -15.82 -0.69
CA ALA A 20 -0.91 -14.80 -0.34
C ALA A 20 -1.66 -15.14 0.97
N THR A 21 -2.04 -16.41 1.16
CA THR A 21 -2.69 -16.87 2.40
C THR A 21 -1.79 -16.73 3.61
N VAL A 22 -0.50 -17.10 3.48
CA VAL A 22 0.50 -16.92 4.54
C VAL A 22 0.62 -15.44 4.88
N CYS A 23 0.74 -14.56 3.88
CA CYS A 23 0.81 -13.12 4.11
C CYS A 23 -0.46 -12.59 4.81
N LYS A 24 -1.67 -12.99 4.40
CA LYS A 24 -2.92 -12.58 5.08
C LYS A 24 -2.92 -13.03 6.55
N SER A 25 -2.45 -14.24 6.84
CA SER A 25 -2.42 -14.81 8.19
C SER A 25 -1.36 -14.18 9.11
N ASP A 26 -0.32 -13.57 8.54
CA ASP A 26 0.78 -12.95 9.29
C ASP A 26 0.49 -11.45 9.47
N SER A 27 0.25 -11.02 10.71
CA SER A 27 -0.07 -9.63 11.05
C SER A 27 1.03 -8.63 10.64
N CYS A 28 2.27 -9.08 10.51
CA CYS A 28 3.38 -8.24 10.08
C CYS A 28 3.45 -8.05 8.56
N CYS A 29 2.79 -8.92 7.78
CA CYS A 29 2.91 -8.91 6.33
C CYS A 29 2.05 -7.81 5.70
N MET A 30 2.69 -6.98 4.88
CA MET A 30 2.05 -5.92 4.10
C MET A 30 2.05 -6.23 2.60
N ALA A 31 3.04 -7.00 2.15
CA ALA A 31 3.20 -7.42 0.77
C ALA A 31 4.00 -8.72 0.72
N PHE A 32 3.96 -9.41 -0.41
CA PHE A 32 4.80 -10.56 -0.67
C PHE A 32 5.37 -10.52 -2.07
N GLU A 33 6.55 -11.11 -2.23
CA GLU A 33 7.13 -11.45 -3.52
C GLU A 33 7.08 -12.97 -3.68
N TYR A 34 6.61 -13.44 -4.83
CA TYR A 34 6.62 -14.84 -5.20
C TYR A 34 7.48 -15.07 -6.45
N VAL A 35 8.44 -16.00 -6.36
CA VAL A 35 9.31 -16.40 -7.47
C VAL A 35 9.50 -17.91 -7.41
N ASP A 36 8.99 -18.65 -8.39
CA ASP A 36 9.24 -20.10 -8.57
C ASP A 36 9.23 -20.93 -7.27
N GLY A 37 8.11 -20.92 -6.55
CA GLY A 37 7.96 -21.66 -5.29
C GLY A 37 8.55 -20.98 -4.05
N GLN A 38 9.31 -19.89 -4.20
CA GLN A 38 9.80 -19.07 -3.09
C GLN A 38 8.82 -17.94 -2.79
N CYS A 39 8.35 -17.88 -1.55
CA CYS A 39 7.52 -16.82 -0.99
C CYS A 39 8.36 -15.94 -0.07
N THR A 40 8.49 -14.65 -0.36
CA THR A 40 9.20 -13.68 0.48
C THR A 40 8.21 -12.66 1.03
N LEU A 41 7.97 -12.68 2.34
CA LEU A 41 7.07 -11.73 2.99
C LEU A 41 7.78 -10.42 3.32
N LYS A 42 7.08 -9.32 3.12
CA LYS A 42 7.56 -7.96 3.33
C LYS A 42 6.77 -7.29 4.45
N SER A 43 7.49 -6.74 5.42
CA SER A 43 6.91 -6.22 6.65
C SER A 43 6.30 -4.84 6.44
N ARG A 44 5.62 -4.33 7.46
CA ARG A 44 5.15 -2.94 7.55
C ARG A 44 6.23 -1.88 7.62
N SER A 45 7.50 -2.25 7.73
CA SER A 45 8.59 -1.30 7.51
C SER A 45 8.83 -1.06 6.01
N LEU A 46 7.87 -1.44 5.15
CA LEU A 46 7.90 -1.29 3.72
C LEU A 46 8.02 0.18 3.35
N ASN A 47 9.22 0.55 2.92
CA ASN A 47 9.50 1.85 2.35
C ASN A 47 10.37 1.62 1.13
N GLY A 48 9.78 1.75 -0.06
CA GLY A 48 10.46 1.36 -1.27
C GLY A 48 9.70 1.67 -2.55
N THR A 49 10.47 1.65 -3.64
CA THR A 49 9.96 1.78 -5.01
C THR A 49 9.63 0.39 -5.55
N ILE A 50 8.55 0.30 -6.32
CA ILE A 50 8.23 -0.87 -7.12
C ILE A 50 9.20 -0.93 -8.29
N VAL A 51 9.95 -2.02 -8.37
CA VAL A 51 10.94 -2.23 -9.41
C VAL A 51 10.61 -3.49 -10.21
N PRO A 52 10.96 -3.51 -11.51
CA PRO A 52 10.87 -4.73 -12.30
C PRO A 52 11.79 -5.80 -11.71
N LYS A 53 11.30 -7.03 -11.68
CA LYS A 53 12.05 -8.24 -11.34
C LYS A 53 11.47 -9.38 -12.15
N THR A 54 12.33 -10.06 -12.90
CA THR A 54 11.98 -11.16 -13.81
C THR A 54 11.32 -12.29 -13.03
N ASP A 55 10.25 -12.85 -13.60
CA ASP A 55 9.48 -13.98 -13.06
C ASP A 55 8.95 -13.79 -11.63
N ALA A 56 8.95 -12.55 -11.13
CA ALA A 56 8.47 -12.21 -9.80
C ALA A 56 7.04 -11.66 -9.84
N PHE A 57 6.18 -12.25 -9.03
CA PHE A 57 4.87 -11.72 -8.71
C PHE A 57 4.94 -10.91 -7.42
N LEU A 58 4.46 -9.67 -7.47
CA LEU A 58 4.28 -8.83 -6.28
C LEU A 58 2.79 -8.86 -5.91
N GLY A 59 2.50 -9.29 -4.69
CA GLY A 59 1.17 -9.16 -4.10
C GLY A 59 1.17 -8.17 -2.94
N LEU A 60 0.11 -7.38 -2.83
CA LEU A 60 -0.16 -6.53 -1.67
C LEU A 60 -1.19 -7.21 -0.78
N CYS A 61 -1.04 -7.07 0.54
CA CYS A 61 -1.96 -7.63 1.51
C CYS A 61 -3.15 -6.68 1.70
N LEU A 62 -4.25 -6.93 0.97
CA LEU A 62 -5.52 -6.25 1.19
C LEU A 62 -6.40 -7.12 2.09
N ASP A 63 -6.19 -6.97 3.40
CA ASP A 63 -7.01 -7.65 4.39
C ASP A 63 -8.13 -6.75 4.87
N PHE A 64 -9.30 -6.83 4.21
CA PHE A 64 -10.51 -6.06 4.55
C PHE A 64 -11.04 -6.31 5.96
N ASP A 65 -10.58 -7.38 6.63
CA ASP A 65 -10.91 -7.67 8.04
C ASP A 65 -10.01 -6.86 9.01
N SER A 66 -9.04 -6.09 8.50
CA SER A 66 -8.03 -5.35 9.24
C SER A 66 -7.88 -3.91 8.71
N ASP A 67 -8.39 -2.94 9.47
CA ASP A 67 -8.35 -1.52 9.12
C ASP A 67 -6.96 -1.02 8.73
N GLU A 68 -5.94 -1.47 9.46
CA GLU A 68 -4.59 -1.00 9.25
C GLU A 68 -3.93 -1.60 8.00
N ARG A 69 -4.23 -2.86 7.66
CA ARG A 69 -3.66 -3.54 6.48
C ARG A 69 -4.42 -3.18 5.21
N ASP A 70 -5.75 -3.15 5.29
CA ASP A 70 -6.63 -2.70 4.20
C ASP A 70 -6.29 -1.27 3.76
N ARG A 71 -6.18 -0.36 4.74
CA ARG A 71 -6.03 1.08 4.50
C ARG A 71 -4.60 1.58 4.58
N PHE A 72 -3.62 0.70 4.43
CA PHE A 72 -2.19 1.07 4.41
C PHE A 72 -1.86 2.14 5.46
N TRP A 73 -2.25 1.88 6.71
CA TRP A 73 -2.12 2.88 7.76
C TRP A 73 -0.66 3.26 7.95
N ASP A 74 -0.41 4.55 8.15
CA ASP A 74 0.92 5.17 8.16
C ASP A 74 1.74 4.98 6.87
N HIS A 75 1.08 4.70 5.75
CA HIS A 75 1.76 4.63 4.45
C HIS A 75 1.09 5.52 3.41
N GLU A 76 1.93 6.26 2.70
CA GLU A 76 1.57 6.90 1.43
C GLU A 76 1.82 5.91 0.30
N LEU A 77 0.79 5.64 -0.49
CA LEU A 77 0.95 5.04 -1.81
C LEU A 77 1.25 6.16 -2.79
N GLY A 78 2.31 6.01 -3.59
CA GLY A 78 2.78 7.02 -4.53
C GLY A 78 2.83 6.49 -5.96
N GLY A 79 2.60 7.36 -6.93
CA GLY A 79 2.57 6.94 -8.33
C GLY A 79 2.14 8.03 -9.31
N THR A 80 1.59 7.62 -10.45
CA THR A 80 1.05 8.54 -11.45
C THR A 80 -0.20 9.24 -10.91
N ILE A 81 -0.09 10.53 -10.63
CA ILE A 81 -1.18 11.34 -10.07
C ILE A 81 -2.24 11.58 -11.16
N ALA A 82 -3.45 11.10 -10.93
CA ALA A 82 -4.63 11.40 -11.74
C ALA A 82 -5.28 12.72 -11.31
N SER A 83 -5.33 12.97 -9.99
CA SER A 83 -5.79 14.23 -9.41
C SER A 83 -5.26 14.41 -7.99
N GLU A 84 -5.27 15.63 -7.49
CA GLU A 84 -4.93 15.92 -6.09
C GLU A 84 -5.76 17.08 -5.53
N LYS A 85 -5.96 17.07 -4.22
CA LYS A 85 -6.76 18.09 -3.53
C LYS A 85 -6.23 18.37 -2.12
N PRO A 86 -5.84 19.62 -1.83
CA PRO A 86 -5.44 20.03 -0.48
C PRO A 86 -6.66 20.28 0.42
N ASN A 87 -6.40 20.44 1.72
CA ASN A 87 -7.39 20.76 2.75
C ASN A 87 -8.60 19.81 2.79
N MET A 88 -8.37 18.54 2.47
CA MET A 88 -9.40 17.52 2.47
C MET A 88 -9.41 16.75 3.77
N GLU A 89 -10.60 16.46 4.27
CA GLU A 89 -10.79 15.54 5.38
C GLU A 89 -10.38 14.13 4.98
N ARG A 90 -9.90 13.40 5.98
CA ARG A 90 -9.32 12.07 5.81
C ARG A 90 -10.29 11.11 5.12
N ASP A 91 -11.46 10.90 5.72
CA ASP A 91 -12.42 9.90 5.23
C ASP A 91 -13.05 10.28 3.88
N SER A 92 -13.03 11.56 3.49
CA SER A 92 -13.53 12.03 2.20
C SER A 92 -12.57 11.77 1.03
N CYS A 93 -11.32 11.36 1.26
CA CYS A 93 -10.33 11.20 0.20
C CYS A 93 -10.66 10.03 -0.74
N SER A 94 -11.15 8.90 -0.21
CA SER A 94 -11.57 7.75 -1.02
C SER A 94 -12.78 8.09 -1.90
N GLU A 95 -13.79 8.74 -1.33
CA GLU A 95 -14.97 9.22 -2.04
C GLU A 95 -14.63 10.24 -3.13
N TYR A 96 -13.70 11.15 -2.85
CA TYR A 96 -13.21 12.07 -3.87
C TYR A 96 -12.53 11.32 -5.01
N CYS A 97 -11.61 10.41 -4.70
CA CYS A 97 -10.88 9.69 -5.72
C CYS A 97 -11.73 8.71 -6.54
N SER A 98 -12.82 8.19 -5.99
CA SER A 98 -13.76 7.35 -6.76
C SER A 98 -14.49 8.12 -7.87
N THR A 99 -14.49 9.46 -7.82
CA THR A 99 -15.04 10.32 -8.89
C THR A 99 -14.02 10.69 -9.97
N ILE A 100 -12.74 10.36 -9.77
CA ILE A 100 -11.65 10.72 -10.68
C ILE A 100 -11.43 9.61 -11.70
N GLU A 101 -11.51 9.97 -12.98
CA GLU A 101 -11.26 9.02 -14.07
C GLU A 101 -9.86 8.40 -13.95
N ASN A 102 -9.78 7.08 -14.12
CA ASN A 102 -8.55 6.29 -14.06
C ASN A 102 -7.84 6.27 -12.70
N ALA A 103 -8.40 6.85 -11.64
CA ALA A 103 -7.89 6.64 -10.29
C ALA A 103 -8.24 5.23 -9.80
N VAL A 104 -7.25 4.53 -9.24
CA VAL A 104 -7.41 3.21 -8.63
C VAL A 104 -6.91 3.16 -7.18
N ILE A 105 -6.24 4.23 -6.75
CA ILE A 105 -5.67 4.37 -5.41
C ILE A 105 -6.00 5.77 -4.88
N PHE A 106 -6.33 5.85 -3.60
CA PHE A 106 -6.33 7.09 -2.85
C PHE A 106 -5.16 7.09 -1.86
N SER A 107 -4.53 8.25 -1.66
CA SER A 107 -3.48 8.42 -0.66
C SER A 107 -3.63 9.78 0.00
N TRP A 108 -3.82 9.78 1.32
CA TRP A 108 -3.99 10.97 2.12
C TRP A 108 -2.85 11.11 3.13
N ARG A 109 -2.40 12.34 3.35
CA ARG A 109 -1.46 12.68 4.43
C ARG A 109 -1.88 13.95 5.14
N THR A 110 -1.62 14.04 6.44
CA THR A 110 -1.83 15.26 7.22
C THR A 110 -1.07 16.44 6.61
N SER A 111 -1.67 17.65 6.65
CA SER A 111 -0.96 18.89 6.31
C SER A 111 -0.15 19.44 7.49
N ASN A 112 -0.30 18.87 8.68
CA ASN A 112 0.44 19.25 9.88
C ASN A 112 1.29 18.07 10.36
N GLU A 113 2.58 18.08 10.06
CA GLU A 113 3.50 16.98 10.42
C GLU A 113 3.72 16.85 11.94
N MET A 114 3.32 17.86 12.73
CA MET A 114 3.37 17.83 14.19
C MET A 114 2.04 17.37 14.82
N ASP A 115 0.98 17.25 14.03
CA ASP A 115 -0.35 16.86 14.47
C ASP A 115 -0.92 15.80 13.50
N MET A 116 -0.69 14.54 13.87
CA MET A 116 -1.15 13.39 13.08
C MET A 116 -2.67 13.19 13.16
N ASP A 117 -3.33 13.89 14.10
CA ASP A 117 -4.77 13.91 14.28
C ASP A 117 -5.42 15.12 13.57
N ALA A 118 -4.63 15.90 12.82
CA ALA A 118 -5.16 16.99 12.04
C ALA A 118 -6.26 16.48 11.09
N VAL A 119 -7.42 17.14 11.18
CA VAL A 119 -8.63 16.73 10.47
C VAL A 119 -8.46 16.86 8.95
N LYS A 120 -7.63 17.81 8.50
CA LYS A 120 -7.44 18.14 7.09
C LYS A 120 -6.02 17.85 6.64
N GLY A 121 -5.91 17.45 5.39
CA GLY A 121 -4.64 17.08 4.78
C GLY A 121 -4.69 17.16 3.27
N HIS A 122 -3.73 16.50 2.65
CA HIS A 122 -3.56 16.46 1.21
C HIS A 122 -3.91 15.08 0.68
N CYS A 123 -4.88 15.01 -0.23
CA CYS A 123 -5.28 13.77 -0.89
C CYS A 123 -4.72 13.72 -2.31
N LYS A 124 -4.29 12.53 -2.73
CA LYS A 124 -3.84 12.21 -4.08
C LYS A 124 -4.63 11.00 -4.59
N CYS A 125 -5.12 11.12 -5.80
CA CYS A 125 -5.74 10.03 -6.55
C CYS A 125 -4.72 9.53 -7.57
N ILE A 126 -4.42 8.23 -7.52
CA ILE A 126 -3.30 7.63 -8.22
C ILE A 126 -3.83 6.55 -9.17
N SER A 127 -3.33 6.57 -10.40
CA SER A 127 -3.71 5.63 -11.46
C SER A 127 -2.78 4.42 -11.56
N VAL A 128 -1.50 4.60 -11.25
CA VAL A 128 -0.48 3.54 -11.31
C VAL A 128 0.39 3.63 -10.08
N LEU A 129 0.50 2.54 -9.31
CA LEU A 129 1.36 2.46 -8.14
C LEU A 129 2.83 2.38 -8.55
N HIS A 130 3.67 3.24 -8.00
CA HIS A 130 5.12 3.22 -8.19
C HIS A 130 5.90 3.01 -6.90
N ASN A 131 5.37 3.41 -5.75
CA ASN A 131 6.06 3.29 -4.47
C ASN A 131 5.09 3.21 -3.29
N ILE A 132 5.61 2.66 -2.20
CA ILE A 132 4.96 2.63 -0.89
C ILE A 132 5.96 3.25 0.09
N LYS A 133 5.53 4.27 0.82
CA LYS A 133 6.39 5.01 1.75
C LYS A 133 5.75 5.07 3.12
N LEU A 134 6.47 4.60 4.14
CA LEU A 134 6.12 4.84 5.53
C LEU A 134 6.11 6.36 5.80
N SER A 135 4.97 6.88 6.20
CA SER A 135 4.70 8.29 6.49
C SER A 135 3.65 8.33 7.60
N PHE A 136 4.08 8.59 8.84
CA PHE A 136 3.17 8.53 9.99
C PHE A 136 2.04 9.57 9.87
N GLY A 137 0.83 9.19 10.27
CA GLY A 137 -0.36 10.02 10.12
C GLY A 137 -0.87 10.10 8.68
N SER A 138 -0.42 9.21 7.80
CA SER A 138 -1.02 8.99 6.48
C SER A 138 -1.86 7.72 6.46
N PHE A 139 -2.72 7.60 5.45
CA PHE A 139 -3.40 6.35 5.14
C PHE A 139 -3.75 6.37 3.66
N SER A 140 -3.84 5.19 3.07
CA SER A 140 -4.01 5.03 1.63
C SER A 140 -4.77 3.75 1.33
N GLY A 141 -5.31 3.60 0.15
CA GLY A 141 -5.99 2.35 -0.18
C GLY A 141 -6.31 2.25 -1.64
N PHE A 142 -6.85 1.10 -2.01
CA PHE A 142 -7.31 0.83 -3.37
C PHE A 142 -8.80 1.12 -3.48
N LEU A 143 -9.19 1.70 -4.60
CA LEU A 143 -10.58 1.88 -5.00
C LEU A 143 -11.00 0.58 -5.69
N LEU A 144 -11.88 -0.19 -5.05
CA LEU A 144 -12.34 -1.50 -5.53
C LEU A 144 -13.82 -1.47 -5.91
#